data_AF-A0A378MRX5-F1
#
_entry.id   AF-A0A378MRX5-F1
#
_cell.length_a   1.000
_cell.length_b   1.000
_cell.length_c   1.000
_cell.angle_alpha   90.00
_cell.angle_beta   90.00
_cell.angle_gamma   90.00
#
_symmetry.space_group_name_H-M   'P 1'
#
loop_
_entity.id
_entity.type
_entity.pdbx_description
1 polymer ?
#
loop_
_entity_poly.entity_id
_entity_poly.type
_entity_poly.pdbx_seq_one_letter_code
_entity_poly.pdbx_strand_id
1 'polypeptide(L)'
;MQEAVNTTGSAIEIQHNLANFVELGADFCAMEVSSHGLAQFRAEALDFDLAIFTNLSRDHLDYHNTMEEYAQAKFRLFNELSTKAQVINADDEIGREWLTQLPNAVAVSTDPKFAGNHQFVKATAVKFTLQGASIAFESSWGNGELHSRLIGLSM
;
A
#
# COMPACT_ATOMS: atom_id res chain seq x y z
N MET A 1 18.39 -9.92 13.53
CA MET A 1 17.07 -9.83 12.87
C MET A 1 16.16 -10.78 13.62
N GLN A 2 15.15 -10.26 14.31
CA GLN A 2 14.23 -11.05 15.13
C GLN A 2 13.12 -11.61 14.22
N GLU A 3 12.71 -12.85 14.43
CA GLU A 3 11.70 -13.51 13.61
C GLU A 3 10.31 -12.99 13.97
N ALA A 4 9.54 -12.53 12.98
CA ALA A 4 8.19 -12.01 13.18
C ALA A 4 7.20 -13.19 13.18
N VAL A 5 6.51 -13.41 14.31
CA VAL A 5 5.49 -14.47 14.44
C VAL A 5 4.20 -14.12 13.69
N ASN A 6 3.95 -12.82 13.48
CA ASN A 6 2.80 -12.28 12.76
C ASN A 6 3.27 -11.28 11.71
N THR A 7 2.53 -11.15 10.60
CA THR A 7 2.74 -10.09 9.58
C THR A 7 2.67 -8.69 10.18
N THR A 8 1.80 -8.48 11.18
CA THR A 8 1.73 -7.25 11.98
C THR A 8 1.86 -7.63 13.45
N GLY A 9 2.93 -7.19 14.11
CA GLY A 9 3.17 -7.43 15.54
C GLY A 9 2.04 -6.90 16.43
N SER A 10 1.99 -7.31 17.69
CA SER A 10 1.11 -6.68 18.68
C SER A 10 1.43 -5.18 18.84
N ALA A 11 0.49 -4.40 19.39
CA ALA A 11 0.67 -2.96 19.59
C ALA A 11 1.95 -2.63 20.40
N ILE A 12 2.29 -3.46 21.40
CA ILE A 12 3.48 -3.29 22.22
C ILE A 12 4.75 -3.64 21.44
N GLU A 13 4.75 -4.75 20.70
CA GLU A 13 5.91 -5.16 19.90
C GLU A 13 6.23 -4.15 18.80
N ILE A 14 5.22 -3.58 18.14
CA ILE A 14 5.43 -2.55 17.11
C ILE A 14 6.15 -1.34 17.71
N GLN A 15 5.63 -0.80 18.82
CA GLN A 15 6.23 0.37 19.47
C GLN A 15 7.66 0.08 19.96
N HIS A 16 7.89 -1.11 20.53
CA HIS A 16 9.23 -1.53 20.94
C HIS A 16 10.20 -1.61 19.76
N ASN A 17 9.78 -2.21 18.64
CA ASN A 17 10.62 -2.34 17.46
C ASN A 17 10.91 -0.97 16.81
N LEU A 18 9.92 -0.08 16.73
CA LEU A 18 10.12 1.28 16.23
C LEU A 18 11.09 2.07 17.11
N ALA A 19 10.98 1.98 18.43
CA ALA A 19 11.95 2.59 19.34
C ALA A 19 13.37 2.07 19.11
N ASN A 20 13.53 0.75 18.96
CA ASN A 20 14.83 0.15 18.64
C ASN A 20 15.39 0.65 17.29
N PHE A 21 14.55 0.83 16.28
CA PHE A 21 15.00 1.38 14.99
C PHE A 21 15.47 2.83 15.11
N VAL A 22 14.79 3.64 15.92
CA VAL A 22 15.22 5.01 16.23
C VAL A 22 16.58 5.00 16.95
N GLU A 23 16.77 4.12 17.94
CA GLU A 23 18.06 3.97 18.64
C GLU A 23 19.20 3.54 17.70
N LEU A 24 18.89 2.76 16.67
CA LEU A 24 19.84 2.36 15.62
C LEU A 24 20.07 3.44 14.56
N GLY A 25 19.43 4.61 14.68
CA GLY A 25 19.59 5.74 13.77
C GLY A 25 18.84 5.59 12.45
N ALA A 26 17.75 4.81 12.40
CA ALA A 26 16.92 4.70 11.21
C ALA A 26 16.08 5.96 10.99
N ASP A 27 16.16 6.53 9.78
CA ASP A 27 15.34 7.69 9.37
C ASP A 27 13.96 7.27 8.81
N PHE A 28 13.85 6.03 8.30
CA PHE A 28 12.64 5.52 7.65
C PHE A 28 12.34 4.07 8.05
N CYS A 29 11.06 3.76 8.19
CA CYS A 29 10.56 2.40 8.39
C CYS A 29 9.39 2.14 7.44
N ALA A 30 9.43 1.01 6.74
CA ALA A 30 8.28 0.46 6.03
C ALA A 30 7.81 -0.80 6.76
N MET A 31 6.50 -0.95 6.94
CA MET A 31 5.92 -2.10 7.62
C MET A 31 4.65 -2.59 6.92
N GLU A 32 4.37 -3.88 7.03
CA GLU A 32 3.13 -4.48 6.57
C GLU A 32 2.02 -4.34 7.62
N VAL A 33 0.88 -3.79 7.20
CA VAL A 33 -0.30 -3.60 8.05
C VAL A 33 -1.42 -4.52 7.55
N SER A 34 -1.56 -5.66 8.23
CA SER A 34 -2.57 -6.67 7.94
C SER A 34 -3.98 -6.22 8.36
N SER A 35 -5.01 -6.76 7.72
CA SER A 35 -6.41 -6.51 8.11
C SER A 35 -6.73 -7.02 9.52
N HIS A 36 -6.11 -8.13 9.93
CA HIS A 36 -6.19 -8.64 11.29
C HIS A 36 -5.58 -7.64 12.28
N GLY A 37 -4.41 -7.07 11.97
CA GLY A 37 -3.77 -6.06 12.79
C GLY A 37 -4.64 -4.81 12.97
N LEU A 38 -5.28 -4.34 11.90
CA LEU A 38 -6.21 -3.22 11.95
C LEU A 38 -7.46 -3.57 12.76
N ALA A 39 -8.12 -4.71 12.46
CA ALA A 39 -9.30 -5.16 13.20
C ALA A 39 -9.05 -5.36 14.71
N GLN A 40 -7.79 -5.58 15.10
CA GLN A 40 -7.36 -5.75 16.49
C GLN A 40 -6.68 -4.49 17.07
N PHE A 41 -6.76 -3.35 16.38
CA PHE A 41 -6.23 -2.06 16.83
C PHE A 41 -4.72 -2.09 17.13
N ARG A 42 -3.95 -2.97 16.48
CA ARG A 42 -2.51 -3.14 16.74
C ARG A 42 -1.68 -1.93 16.29
N ALA A 43 -2.18 -1.16 15.33
CA ALA A 43 -1.49 -0.01 14.74
C ALA A 43 -2.14 1.36 15.11
N GLU A 44 -3.07 1.37 16.06
CA GLU A 44 -3.94 2.54 16.33
C GLU A 44 -3.17 3.76 16.85
N ALA A 45 -2.05 3.54 17.54
CA ALA A 45 -1.23 4.59 18.14
C ALA A 45 -0.08 5.06 17.23
N LEU A 46 -0.07 4.67 15.96
CA LEU A 46 0.98 5.06 15.01
C LEU A 46 0.55 6.26 14.18
N ASP A 47 1.51 7.16 13.95
CA ASP A 47 1.41 8.21 12.94
C ASP A 47 2.11 7.73 11.65
N PHE A 48 1.35 7.62 10.57
CA PHE A 48 1.85 7.20 9.26
C PHE A 48 2.13 8.41 8.38
N ASP A 49 3.36 8.53 7.88
CA ASP A 49 3.67 9.51 6.83
C ASP A 49 3.05 9.12 5.49
N LEU A 50 2.96 7.82 5.19
CA LEU A 50 2.43 7.27 3.94
C LEU A 50 1.74 5.91 4.16
N ALA A 51 0.50 5.78 3.68
CA ALA A 51 -0.19 4.50 3.55
C ALA A 51 -0.34 4.11 2.08
N ILE A 52 -0.12 2.82 1.76
CA ILE A 52 -0.17 2.30 0.39
C ILE A 52 -1.15 1.13 0.33
N PHE A 53 -2.15 1.23 -0.56
CA PHE A 53 -3.04 0.12 -0.90
C PHE A 53 -2.60 -0.54 -2.21
N THR A 54 -2.34 -1.84 -2.16
CA THR A 54 -1.87 -2.62 -3.31
C THR A 54 -3.00 -3.28 -4.09
N ASN A 55 -3.83 -4.11 -3.45
CA ASN A 55 -5.01 -4.74 -4.03
C ASN A 55 -5.85 -5.41 -2.93
N LEU A 56 -7.07 -5.80 -3.27
CA LEU A 56 -7.92 -6.66 -2.44
C LEU A 56 -8.55 -7.77 -3.27
N SER A 57 -8.13 -9.00 -3.02
CA SER A 57 -8.76 -10.21 -3.57
C SER A 57 -9.30 -11.10 -2.45
N ARG A 58 -10.03 -12.16 -2.80
CA ARG A 58 -10.66 -13.06 -1.83
C ARG A 58 -9.60 -13.78 -0.99
N ASP A 59 -9.49 -13.37 0.26
CA ASP A 59 -8.62 -13.94 1.29
C ASP A 59 -9.22 -13.69 2.68
N HIS A 60 -8.76 -14.42 3.70
CA HIS A 60 -9.08 -14.19 5.12
C HIS A 60 -10.58 -14.10 5.50
N LEU A 61 -11.47 -14.72 4.72
CA LEU A 61 -12.91 -14.72 4.98
C LEU A 61 -13.33 -15.61 6.16
N ASP A 62 -12.45 -16.48 6.62
CA ASP A 62 -12.59 -17.22 7.88
C ASP A 62 -12.55 -16.30 9.11
N TYR A 63 -11.85 -15.16 8.99
CA TYR A 63 -11.81 -14.13 10.04
C TYR A 63 -12.82 -13.01 9.80
N HIS A 64 -12.85 -12.45 8.59
CA HIS A 64 -13.66 -11.27 8.26
C HIS A 64 -15.07 -11.61 7.81
N ASN A 65 -15.46 -12.88 7.65
CA ASN A 65 -16.78 -13.35 7.20
C ASN A 65 -17.20 -12.94 5.77
N THR A 66 -17.03 -11.67 5.40
CA THR A 66 -17.43 -11.07 4.12
C THR A 66 -16.30 -10.23 3.51
N MET A 67 -16.32 -10.06 2.19
CA MET A 67 -15.36 -9.19 1.50
C MET A 67 -15.52 -7.72 1.92
N GLU A 68 -16.74 -7.31 2.29
CA GLU A 68 -17.02 -5.94 2.71
C GLU A 68 -16.40 -5.64 4.08
N GLU A 69 -16.56 -6.53 5.06
CA GLU A 69 -15.89 -6.43 6.36
C GLU A 69 -14.36 -6.44 6.20
N TYR A 70 -13.84 -7.27 5.30
CA TYR A 70 -12.40 -7.32 5.00
C TYR A 70 -11.90 -6.00 4.38
N ALA A 71 -12.63 -5.45 3.42
CA ALA A 71 -12.31 -4.16 2.81
C ALA A 71 -12.37 -3.03 3.83
N GLN A 72 -13.44 -2.95 4.62
CA GLN A 72 -13.62 -1.95 5.67
C GLN A 72 -12.48 -2.01 6.68
N ALA A 73 -12.08 -3.20 7.13
CA ALA A 73 -10.96 -3.37 8.06
C ALA A 73 -9.65 -2.76 7.52
N LYS A 74 -9.35 -2.91 6.22
CA LYS A 74 -8.18 -2.28 5.60
C LYS A 74 -8.38 -0.77 5.39
N PHE A 75 -9.59 -0.34 5.03
CA PHE A 75 -9.89 1.06 4.75
C PHE A 75 -9.63 1.97 5.97
N ARG A 76 -9.77 1.44 7.19
CA ARG A 76 -9.42 2.11 8.46
C ARG A 76 -8.06 2.80 8.42
N LEU A 77 -7.04 2.18 7.80
CA LEU A 77 -5.71 2.77 7.66
C LEU A 77 -5.71 4.10 6.90
N PHE A 78 -6.68 4.30 6.00
CA PHE A 78 -6.77 5.45 5.11
C PHE A 78 -7.79 6.50 5.57
N ASN A 79 -8.85 6.12 6.29
CA ASN A 79 -9.93 7.03 6.67
C ASN A 79 -10.02 7.35 8.18
N GLU A 80 -9.46 6.52 9.06
CA GLU A 80 -9.58 6.66 10.51
C GLU A 80 -8.23 6.95 11.18
N LEU A 81 -7.16 6.30 10.73
CA LEU A 81 -5.83 6.44 11.33
C LEU A 81 -5.13 7.73 10.86
N SER A 82 -4.17 8.19 11.66
CA SER A 82 -3.32 9.35 11.37
C SER A 82 -2.39 9.06 10.19
N THR A 83 -2.83 9.40 8.97
CA THR A 83 -2.10 9.13 7.73
C THR A 83 -1.96 10.41 6.92
N LYS A 84 -0.72 10.88 6.69
CA LYS A 84 -0.46 12.17 5.99
C LYS A 84 -0.64 12.07 4.48
N ALA A 85 -0.17 10.99 3.86
CA ALA A 85 -0.26 10.76 2.42
C ALA A 85 -0.77 9.35 2.14
N GLN A 86 -1.47 9.19 1.01
CA GLN A 86 -2.17 7.96 0.65
C GLN A 86 -1.89 7.65 -0.81
N VAL A 87 -1.53 6.40 -1.10
CA VAL A 87 -1.30 5.89 -2.47
C VAL A 87 -2.19 4.68 -2.68
N ILE A 88 -3.02 4.72 -3.72
CA ILE A 88 -4.03 3.70 -3.99
C ILE A 88 -3.81 3.14 -5.39
N ASN A 89 -3.76 1.81 -5.50
CA ASN A 89 -3.81 1.14 -6.80
C ASN A 89 -5.20 1.32 -7.45
N ALA A 90 -5.26 2.01 -8.59
CA ALA A 90 -6.47 2.26 -9.35
C ALA A 90 -6.85 1.10 -10.31
N ASP A 91 -5.99 0.10 -10.46
CA ASP A 91 -6.32 -1.10 -11.24
C ASP A 91 -7.24 -2.05 -10.46
N ASP A 92 -7.22 -1.95 -9.13
CA ASP A 92 -8.07 -2.70 -8.22
C ASP A 92 -9.49 -2.07 -8.14
N GLU A 93 -10.52 -2.91 -8.10
CA GLU A 93 -11.93 -2.45 -8.03
C GLU A 93 -12.23 -1.68 -6.75
N ILE A 94 -11.81 -2.22 -5.61
CA ILE A 94 -11.97 -1.57 -4.29
C ILE A 94 -11.10 -0.31 -4.23
N GLY A 95 -9.89 -0.37 -4.80
CA GLY A 95 -9.03 0.80 -4.95
C GLY A 95 -9.70 1.95 -5.70
N ARG A 96 -10.40 1.66 -6.81
CA ARG A 96 -11.17 2.67 -7.55
C ARG A 96 -12.31 3.25 -6.72
N GLU A 97 -13.02 2.42 -5.98
CA GLU A 97 -14.08 2.89 -5.08
C GLU A 97 -13.52 3.81 -3.99
N TRP A 98 -12.38 3.46 -3.39
CA TRP A 98 -11.74 4.26 -2.35
C TRP A 98 -11.22 5.59 -2.87
N LEU A 99 -10.72 5.67 -4.11
CA LEU A 99 -10.33 6.95 -4.71
C LEU A 99 -11.50 7.95 -4.76
N THR A 100 -12.75 7.49 -4.87
CA THR A 100 -13.92 8.39 -4.79
C THR A 100 -14.13 9.00 -3.40
N GLN A 101 -13.61 8.36 -2.36
CA GLN A 101 -13.72 8.77 -0.95
C GLN A 101 -12.47 9.52 -0.46
N LEU A 102 -11.34 9.39 -1.17
CA LEU A 102 -10.03 9.93 -0.80
C LEU A 102 -9.53 10.94 -1.83
N PRO A 103 -10.09 12.17 -1.91
CA PRO A 103 -9.84 13.11 -3.00
C PRO A 103 -8.38 13.57 -3.12
N ASN A 104 -7.60 13.47 -2.04
CA ASN A 104 -6.18 13.87 -2.01
C ASN A 104 -5.21 12.68 -2.18
N ALA A 105 -5.72 11.46 -2.36
CA ALA A 105 -4.87 10.29 -2.58
C ALA A 105 -4.20 10.35 -3.96
N VAL A 106 -3.02 9.73 -4.06
CA VAL A 106 -2.31 9.51 -5.31
C VAL A 106 -2.77 8.18 -5.92
N ALA A 107 -3.19 8.21 -7.17
CA ALA A 107 -3.57 7.01 -7.92
C ALA A 107 -2.36 6.40 -8.62
N VAL A 108 -2.19 5.08 -8.52
CA VAL A 108 -1.18 4.32 -9.27
C VAL A 108 -1.89 3.33 -10.18
N SER A 109 -1.47 3.25 -11.44
CA SER A 109 -2.10 2.34 -12.41
C SER A 109 -1.09 1.76 -13.40
N THR A 110 -1.34 0.53 -13.85
CA THR A 110 -0.63 -0.11 -14.96
C THR A 110 -1.40 0.00 -16.28
N ASP A 111 -2.62 0.55 -16.27
CA ASP A 111 -3.37 0.88 -17.47
C ASP A 111 -2.87 2.20 -18.09
N PRO A 112 -2.27 2.18 -19.31
CA PRO A 112 -1.82 3.40 -19.99
C PRO A 112 -2.97 4.38 -20.27
N LYS A 113 -4.22 3.89 -20.32
CA LYS A 113 -5.42 4.69 -20.54
C LYS A 113 -5.99 5.29 -19.26
N PHE A 114 -5.39 5.02 -18.10
CA PHE A 114 -5.83 5.63 -16.85
C PHE A 114 -5.91 7.16 -17.00
N ALA A 115 -7.06 7.69 -16.60
CA ALA A 115 -7.38 9.09 -16.54
C ALA A 115 -8.23 9.33 -15.28
N GLY A 116 -7.87 10.33 -14.49
CA GLY A 116 -8.55 10.67 -13.25
C GLY A 116 -8.17 12.06 -12.78
N ASN A 117 -8.88 12.55 -11.76
CA ASN A 117 -8.66 13.88 -11.19
C ASN A 117 -7.63 13.91 -10.06
N HIS A 118 -7.09 12.75 -9.69
CA HIS A 118 -6.06 12.60 -8.68
C HIS A 118 -4.68 12.96 -9.24
N GLN A 119 -3.75 13.29 -8.34
CA GLN A 119 -2.34 13.11 -8.68
C GLN A 119 -2.10 11.63 -8.99
N PHE A 120 -1.24 11.34 -9.96
CA PHE A 120 -1.08 9.97 -10.44
C PHE A 120 0.33 9.62 -10.88
N VAL A 121 0.57 8.31 -10.92
CA VAL A 121 1.65 7.67 -11.67
C VAL A 121 1.02 6.52 -12.46
N LYS A 122 1.25 6.46 -13.78
CA LYS A 122 0.79 5.34 -14.61
C LYS A 122 1.89 4.78 -15.49
N ALA A 123 1.93 3.46 -15.64
CA ALA A 123 2.78 2.83 -16.64
C ALA A 123 2.21 3.07 -18.04
N THR A 124 3.05 3.52 -18.97
CA THR A 124 2.67 3.75 -20.37
C THR A 124 3.19 2.68 -21.31
N ALA A 125 4.31 2.04 -20.97
CA ALA A 125 4.83 0.87 -21.66
C ALA A 125 5.66 0.01 -20.71
N VAL A 126 5.49 -1.32 -20.80
CA VAL A 126 6.27 -2.29 -20.03
C VAL A 126 6.97 -3.25 -21.00
N LYS A 127 8.29 -3.35 -20.90
CA LYS A 127 9.12 -4.28 -21.67
C LYS A 127 9.80 -5.25 -20.72
N PHE A 128 9.44 -6.53 -20.81
CA PHE A 128 10.11 -7.58 -20.05
C PHE A 128 11.38 -8.06 -20.74
N THR A 129 12.38 -8.37 -19.93
CA THR A 129 13.66 -8.94 -20.33
C THR A 129 14.00 -10.10 -19.40
N LEU A 130 15.00 -10.89 -19.76
CA LEU A 130 15.51 -11.94 -18.86
C LEU A 130 16.18 -11.38 -17.60
N GLN A 131 16.45 -10.08 -17.55
CA GLN A 131 17.11 -9.38 -16.44
C GLN A 131 16.14 -8.53 -15.61
N GLY A 132 14.83 -8.53 -15.94
CA GLY A 132 13.80 -7.73 -15.27
C GLY A 132 12.90 -6.98 -16.25
N ALA A 133 12.51 -5.75 -15.94
CA ALA A 133 11.58 -4.96 -16.75
C ALA A 133 12.03 -3.51 -16.94
N SER A 134 11.81 -2.97 -18.15
CA SER A 134 11.84 -1.52 -18.43
C SER A 134 10.42 -0.99 -18.44
N ILE A 135 10.12 0.01 -17.62
CA ILE A 135 8.78 0.57 -17.47
C ILE A 135 8.86 2.07 -17.75
N ALA A 136 8.28 2.50 -18.86
CA ALA A 136 8.00 3.91 -19.12
C ALA A 136 6.75 4.32 -18.34
N PHE A 137 6.76 5.51 -17.75
CA PHE A 137 5.64 6.03 -16.96
C PHE A 137 5.37 7.51 -17.23
N GLU A 138 4.13 7.88 -17.00
CA GLU A 138 3.66 9.26 -16.92
C GLU A 138 3.21 9.55 -15.50
N SER A 139 3.47 10.76 -14.99
CA SER A 139 3.02 11.14 -13.66
C SER A 139 2.71 12.63 -13.56
N SER A 140 2.02 13.01 -12.48
CA SER A 140 1.79 14.41 -12.13
C SER A 140 3.07 15.19 -11.82
N TRP A 141 4.21 14.51 -11.65
CA TRP A 141 5.52 15.11 -11.35
C TRP A 141 6.50 15.01 -12.52
N GLY A 142 6.05 14.58 -13.69
CA GLY A 142 6.86 14.39 -14.88
C GLY A 142 6.94 12.93 -15.32
N ASN A 143 7.45 12.75 -16.53
CA ASN A 143 7.51 11.45 -17.19
C ASN A 143 8.90 10.86 -17.03
N GLY A 144 9.00 9.54 -17.10
CA GLY A 144 10.29 8.87 -16.98
C GLY A 144 10.27 7.41 -17.40
N GLU A 145 11.41 6.78 -17.20
CA GLU A 145 11.60 5.34 -17.39
C GLU A 145 12.31 4.79 -16.15
N LEU A 146 11.86 3.63 -15.68
CA LEU A 146 12.47 2.90 -14.58
C LEU A 146 12.86 1.49 -15.03
N HIS A 147 13.98 1.01 -14.49
CA HIS A 147 14.47 -0.34 -14.74
C HIS A 147 14.37 -1.15 -13.45
N SER A 148 13.52 -2.18 -13.46
CA SER A 148 13.35 -3.10 -12.34
C SER A 148 14.11 -4.39 -12.61
N ARG A 149 14.70 -4.97 -11.56
CA ARG A 149 15.26 -6.34 -11.60
C ARG A 149 14.21 -7.42 -11.29
N LEU A 150 13.00 -7.02 -10.92
CA LEU A 150 11.88 -7.93 -10.68
C LEU A 150 11.28 -8.38 -12.01
N ILE A 151 10.84 -9.64 -12.07
CA ILE A 151 10.23 -10.26 -13.24
C ILE A 151 8.74 -10.48 -12.95
N GLY A 152 7.90 -10.10 -13.91
CA GLY A 152 6.45 -10.35 -13.89
C GLY A 152 5.60 -9.13 -13.53
N LEU A 153 4.43 -9.03 -14.16
CA LEU A 153 3.25 -8.37 -13.59
C LEU A 153 2.43 -9.50 -12.97
N SER A 154 2.15 -9.44 -11.67
CA SER A 154 1.12 -10.30 -11.11
C SER A 154 -0.21 -9.84 -11.71
N MET A 155 -0.74 -10.61 -12.67
CA MET A 155 -2.11 -10.45 -13.17
C MET A 155 -3.13 -10.83 -12.11
#